data_AF-A0A818R979-F1
#
_entry.id   AF-A0A818R979-F1
#
_cell.length_a   1.000
_cell.length_b   1.000
_cell.length_c   1.000
_cell.angle_alpha   90.00
_cell.angle_beta   90.00
_cell.angle_gamma   90.00
#
_symmetry.space_group_name_H-M   'P 1'
#
loop_
_entity.id
_entity.type
_entity.pdbx_description
1 polymer ?
#
loop_
_entity_poly.entity_id
_entity_poly.type
_entity_poly.pdbx_seq_one_letter_code
_entity_poly.pdbx_strand_id
1 'polypeptide(L)'
;MEYCQVHNFDVEPFLPSYFEKSQGGAYPHSPSNPLFPIVVQFGWQSELDDQVFINATQTVAEAILEAAIQDGQDLSGSKEILYPNYALDNTPLIKMYGKNLDRLKSIRQQWDPENVMYLTGGFKF
;
A
#
# COMPACT_ATOMS: atom_id res chain seq x y z
N MET A 1 -1.38 -0.93 -29.51
CA MET A 1 -0.77 -0.82 -28.18
C MET A 1 0.30 0.24 -28.29
N GLU A 2 -0.04 1.48 -27.93
CA GLU A 2 0.98 2.49 -27.72
C GLU A 2 1.82 2.09 -26.50
N TYR A 3 3.12 2.37 -26.58
CA TYR A 3 4.12 1.80 -25.69
C TYR A 3 3.97 2.36 -24.27
N CYS A 4 4.12 1.48 -23.27
CA CYS A 4 4.44 1.87 -21.90
C CYS A 4 5.66 2.81 -21.92
N GLN A 5 5.52 4.02 -21.38
CA GLN A 5 6.58 5.03 -21.43
C GLN A 5 7.55 4.89 -20.26
N VAL A 6 7.04 4.45 -19.11
CA VAL A 6 7.81 4.27 -17.89
C VAL A 6 7.30 3.00 -17.22
N HIS A 7 8.21 2.07 -16.91
CA HIS A 7 7.94 0.98 -15.98
C HIS A 7 9.05 1.00 -14.95
N ASN A 8 8.69 0.84 -13.68
CA ASN A 8 9.63 0.91 -12.58
C ASN A 8 9.23 -0.04 -11.46
N PHE A 9 10.20 -0.82 -10.98
CA PHE A 9 10.07 -1.73 -9.85
C PHE A 9 11.21 -1.44 -8.89
N ASP A 10 10.98 -0.51 -7.97
CA ASP A 10 12.02 -0.03 -7.07
C ASP A 10 11.79 -0.54 -5.66
N VAL A 11 12.83 -1.12 -5.06
CA VAL A 11 12.89 -1.31 -3.62
C VAL A 11 13.38 -0.01 -3.03
N GLU A 12 12.62 0.58 -2.10
CA GLU A 12 13.06 1.78 -1.37
C GLU A 12 13.74 1.35 -0.05
N PRO A 13 15.09 1.36 0.01
CA PRO A 13 15.78 0.96 1.22
C PRO A 13 15.63 2.04 2.29
N PHE A 14 15.10 1.65 3.45
CA PHE A 14 15.14 2.45 4.66
C PHE A 14 16.21 1.89 5.61
N LEU A 15 16.58 2.68 6.63
CA LEU A 15 17.44 2.18 7.69
C LEU A 15 16.70 1.05 8.44
N PRO A 16 17.37 -0.05 8.82
CA PRO A 16 16.77 -1.08 9.67
C PRO A 16 16.23 -0.52 10.99
N SER A 17 16.80 0.59 11.46
CA SER A 17 16.40 1.32 12.67
C SER A 17 15.23 2.29 12.48
N TYR A 18 14.65 2.40 11.28
CA TYR A 18 13.64 3.42 10.95
C TYR A 18 12.42 3.41 11.89
N PHE A 19 12.07 2.24 12.44
CA PHE A 19 10.98 2.12 13.43
C PHE A 19 11.43 2.06 14.89
N GLU A 20 12.72 2.17 15.24
CA GLU A 20 13.19 2.09 16.63
C GLU A 20 12.56 3.12 17.57
N LYS A 21 12.19 4.29 17.04
CA LYS A 21 11.55 5.37 17.80
C LYS A 21 10.04 5.42 17.61
N SER A 22 9.46 4.44 16.92
CA SER A 22 8.02 4.33 16.73
C SER A 22 7.31 4.20 18.08
N GLN A 23 6.31 5.05 18.31
CA GLN A 23 5.37 4.94 19.41
C GLN A 23 4.02 4.34 18.95
N GLY A 24 4.02 3.72 17.77
CA GLY A 24 2.81 3.37 17.03
C GLY A 24 2.27 4.54 16.19
N GLY A 25 1.25 4.26 15.40
CA GLY A 25 0.67 5.23 14.47
C GLY A 25 -0.52 4.64 13.71
N ALA A 26 -1.02 5.35 12.70
CA ALA A 26 -2.06 4.84 11.82
C ALA A 26 -1.54 3.60 11.06
N TYR A 27 -0.40 3.74 10.40
CA TYR A 27 0.28 2.63 9.76
C TYR A 27 0.97 1.74 10.82
N PRO A 28 0.88 0.40 10.70
CA PRO A 28 1.58 -0.53 11.59
C PRO A 28 3.12 -0.41 11.49
N HIS A 29 3.72 0.33 12.42
CA HIS A 29 5.18 0.54 12.52
C HIS A 29 5.78 -0.30 13.67
N SER A 30 6.13 -1.57 13.42
CA SER A 30 6.82 -2.41 14.42
C SER A 30 8.34 -2.38 14.23
N PRO A 31 9.14 -2.07 15.26
CA PRO A 31 10.59 -2.21 15.19
C PRO A 31 11.05 -3.64 14.86
N SER A 32 10.25 -4.65 15.22
CA SER A 32 10.53 -6.06 14.92
C SER A 32 10.23 -6.47 13.47
N ASN A 33 9.61 -5.58 12.69
CA ASN A 33 9.24 -5.83 11.31
C ASN A 33 9.39 -4.54 10.48
N PRO A 34 10.64 -4.07 10.23
CA PRO A 34 10.87 -2.96 9.33
C PRO A 34 10.42 -3.37 7.92
N LEU A 35 9.46 -2.62 7.37
CA LEU A 35 8.92 -2.84 6.04
C LEU A 35 9.62 -1.90 5.07
N PHE A 36 10.14 -2.45 3.97
CA PHE A 36 10.69 -1.69 2.86
C PHE A 36 9.68 -1.77 1.71
N PRO A 37 9.01 -0.66 1.36
CA PRO A 37 8.04 -0.68 0.29
C PRO A 37 8.73 -0.96 -1.05
N ILE A 38 8.03 -1.71 -1.90
CA ILE A 38 8.36 -1.85 -3.31
C ILE A 38 7.39 -0.97 -4.08
N VAL A 39 7.92 -0.06 -4.88
CA VAL A 39 7.13 0.76 -5.81
C VAL A 39 6.97 -0.01 -7.11
N VAL A 40 5.73 -0.31 -7.49
CA VAL A 40 5.38 -0.85 -8.80
C VAL A 40 4.67 0.26 -9.57
N GLN A 41 5.31 0.79 -10.60
CA GLN A 41 4.78 1.92 -11.36
C GLN A 41 4.79 1.65 -12.86
N PHE A 42 3.69 2.02 -13.51
CA PHE A 42 3.58 2.13 -14.95
C PHE A 42 3.16 3.55 -15.32
N GLY A 43 3.69 4.08 -16.42
CA GLY A 43 3.31 5.36 -17.02
C GLY A 43 2.92 5.14 -18.48
N TRP A 44 1.76 5.65 -18.87
CA TRP A 44 1.16 5.48 -20.19
C TRP A 44 0.48 6.77 -20.66
N GLN A 45 0.14 6.85 -21.96
CA GLN A 45 -0.40 8.07 -22.57
C GLN A 45 -1.92 8.07 -22.74
N SER A 46 -2.47 6.95 -23.18
CA SER A 46 -3.89 6.83 -23.54
C SER A 46 -4.71 6.39 -22.34
N GLU A 47 -5.74 7.15 -21.98
CA GLU A 47 -6.72 6.73 -20.95
C GLU A 47 -7.43 5.41 -21.30
N LEU A 48 -7.46 5.04 -22.59
CA LEU A 48 -8.01 3.76 -23.04
C LEU A 48 -7.21 2.56 -22.50
N ASP A 49 -5.98 2.77 -22.06
CA ASP A 49 -5.09 1.75 -21.51
C ASP A 49 -5.11 1.70 -19.97
N ASP A 50 -5.89 2.55 -19.28
CA ASP A 50 -5.92 2.64 -17.81
C ASP A 50 -6.10 1.27 -17.15
N GLN A 51 -7.13 0.53 -17.59
CA GLN A 51 -7.43 -0.78 -17.00
C GLN A 51 -6.32 -1.80 -17.30
N VAL A 52 -5.65 -1.69 -18.46
CA VAL A 52 -4.53 -2.57 -18.82
C VAL A 52 -3.39 -2.38 -17.82
N PHE A 53 -3.01 -1.14 -17.53
CA PHE A 53 -1.89 -0.85 -16.65
C PHE A 53 -2.23 -0.98 -15.15
N ILE A 54 -3.46 -0.71 -14.73
CA ILE A 54 -3.94 -1.04 -13.38
C ILE A 54 -3.84 -2.55 -13.15
N ASN A 55 -4.34 -3.36 -14.09
CA ASN A 55 -4.26 -4.82 -13.99
C ASN A 55 -2.82 -5.33 -14.02
N ALA A 56 -1.95 -4.72 -14.84
CA ALA A 56 -0.53 -5.06 -14.90
C ALA A 56 0.16 -4.78 -13.55
N THR A 57 -0.14 -3.66 -12.90
CA THR A 57 0.38 -3.31 -11.57
C THR A 57 0.01 -4.37 -10.53
N GLN A 58 -1.26 -4.79 -10.49
CA GLN A 58 -1.73 -5.83 -9.59
C GLN A 58 -1.06 -7.18 -9.87
N THR A 59 -1.00 -7.57 -11.15
CA THR A 59 -0.39 -8.84 -11.59
C THR A 59 1.10 -8.91 -11.19
N VAL A 60 1.85 -7.82 -11.39
CA VAL A 60 3.26 -7.78 -11.01
C VAL A 60 3.44 -7.81 -9.49
N ALA A 61 2.63 -7.06 -8.75
CA ALA A 61 2.69 -7.06 -7.28
C ALA A 61 2.38 -8.46 -6.70
N GLU A 62 1.39 -9.16 -7.24
CA GLU A 62 1.04 -10.54 -6.86
C GLU A 62 2.18 -11.50 -7.19
N ALA A 63 2.77 -11.42 -8.39
CA ALA A 63 3.90 -12.26 -8.77
C ALA A 63 5.13 -12.06 -7.87
N ILE A 64 5.43 -10.82 -7.48
CA ILE A 64 6.52 -10.51 -6.54
C ILE A 64 6.24 -11.12 -5.16
N LEU A 65 5.00 -10.98 -4.65
CA LEU A 65 4.59 -11.55 -3.38
C LEU A 65 4.69 -13.08 -3.39
N GLU A 66 4.19 -13.74 -4.44
CA GLU A 66 4.26 -15.18 -4.61
C GLU A 66 5.71 -15.68 -4.66
N ALA A 67 6.58 -15.00 -5.42
CA ALA A 67 8.00 -15.33 -5.49
C ALA A 67 8.67 -15.21 -4.11
N ALA A 68 8.40 -14.15 -3.36
CA ALA A 68 8.95 -13.97 -2.01
C ALA A 68 8.49 -15.06 -1.04
N ILE A 69 7.22 -15.49 -1.12
CA ILE A 69 6.70 -16.62 -0.33
C ILE A 69 7.39 -17.93 -0.72
N GLN A 70 7.57 -18.18 -2.02
CA GLN A 70 8.26 -19.38 -2.53
C GLN A 70 9.73 -19.42 -2.11
N ASP A 71 10.38 -18.26 -2.03
CA ASP A 71 11.75 -18.10 -1.52
C ASP A 71 11.84 -18.24 0.02
N GLY A 72 10.72 -18.46 0.70
CA GLY A 72 10.67 -18.74 2.14
C GLY A 72 10.57 -17.51 3.03
N GLN A 73 10.22 -16.34 2.49
CA GLN A 73 9.95 -15.16 3.32
C GLN A 73 8.63 -15.34 4.08
N ASP A 74 8.63 -15.06 5.39
CA ASP A 74 7.41 -15.05 6.19
C ASP A 74 6.68 -13.72 6.01
N LEU A 75 5.72 -13.72 5.08
CA LEU A 75 4.89 -12.57 4.74
C LEU A 75 3.46 -12.70 5.29
N SER A 76 3.26 -13.38 6.40
CA SER A 76 1.91 -13.57 6.98
C SER A 76 1.41 -12.36 7.78
N GLY A 77 0.11 -12.07 7.67
CA GLY A 77 -0.60 -11.14 8.55
C GLY A 77 -0.07 -9.70 8.50
N SER A 78 0.47 -9.21 9.62
CA SER A 78 1.01 -7.83 9.70
C SER A 78 2.33 -7.64 8.94
N LYS A 79 2.88 -8.69 8.34
CA LYS A 79 4.11 -8.65 7.53
C LYS A 79 3.82 -8.37 6.05
N GLU A 80 2.56 -8.48 5.62
CA GLU A 80 2.06 -8.09 4.28
C GLU A 80 1.31 -6.75 4.31
N ILE A 81 1.66 -5.84 5.24
CA ILE A 81 0.99 -4.54 5.29
C ILE A 81 1.48 -3.67 4.14
N LEU A 82 0.54 -3.21 3.32
CA LEU A 82 0.80 -2.37 2.15
C LEU A 82 0.96 -0.91 2.56
N TYR A 83 1.99 -0.24 2.03
CA TYR A 83 2.25 1.16 2.32
C TYR A 83 1.20 2.07 1.66
N PRO A 84 0.41 2.85 2.43
CA PRO A 84 -0.75 3.57 1.90
C PRO A 84 -0.42 4.57 0.80
N ASN A 85 0.78 5.16 0.81
CA ASN A 85 1.16 6.16 -0.18
C ASN A 85 1.37 5.57 -1.59
N TYR A 86 1.55 4.25 -1.71
CA TYR A 86 1.71 3.54 -2.99
C TYR A 86 0.58 2.55 -3.28
N ALA A 87 -0.39 2.41 -2.37
CA ALA A 87 -1.49 1.48 -2.54
C ALA A 87 -2.50 2.00 -3.57
N LEU A 88 -3.04 1.10 -4.38
CA LEU A 88 -4.11 1.42 -5.33
C LEU A 88 -5.40 1.82 -4.60
N ASP A 89 -6.21 2.67 -5.22
CA ASP A 89 -7.43 3.26 -4.66
C ASP A 89 -8.44 2.24 -4.12
N ASN A 90 -8.49 1.04 -4.71
CA ASN A 90 -9.37 -0.06 -4.32
C ASN A 90 -8.75 -1.01 -3.28
N THR A 91 -7.56 -0.71 -2.77
CA THR A 91 -6.88 -1.53 -1.76
C THR A 91 -7.72 -1.61 -0.48
N PRO A 92 -8.05 -2.81 0.02
CA PRO A 92 -8.79 -2.94 1.27
C PRO A 92 -8.03 -2.27 2.42
N LEU A 93 -8.71 -1.39 3.18
CA LEU A 93 -8.09 -0.65 4.29
C LEU A 93 -7.36 -1.54 5.29
N ILE A 94 -7.87 -2.74 5.53
CA ILE A 94 -7.27 -3.70 6.46
C ILE A 94 -5.86 -4.14 6.01
N LYS A 95 -5.59 -4.20 4.71
CA LYS A 95 -4.26 -4.49 4.16
C LYS A 95 -3.27 -3.35 4.39
N MET A 96 -3.73 -2.13 4.65
CA MET A 96 -2.88 -0.96 4.89
C MET A 96 -2.72 -0.62 6.38
N TYR A 97 -3.79 -0.77 7.16
CA TYR A 97 -3.83 -0.30 8.54
C TYR A 97 -3.90 -1.44 9.56
N GLY A 98 -4.15 -2.68 9.12
CA GLY A 98 -4.22 -3.85 9.99
C GLY A 98 -5.12 -3.62 11.22
N LYS A 99 -4.64 -4.03 12.38
CA LYS A 99 -5.36 -3.87 13.67
C LYS A 99 -5.69 -2.42 14.05
N ASN A 100 -5.06 -1.42 13.42
CA ASN A 100 -5.31 -0.01 13.73
C ASN A 100 -6.57 0.52 13.03
N LEU A 101 -7.15 -0.24 12.07
CA LEU A 101 -8.27 0.20 11.26
C LEU A 101 -9.49 0.66 12.10
N ASP A 102 -9.88 -0.11 13.11
CA ASP A 102 -11.05 0.23 13.94
C ASP A 102 -10.83 1.53 14.71
N ARG A 103 -9.60 1.77 15.21
CA ARG A 103 -9.25 3.04 15.85
C ARG A 103 -9.37 4.20 14.87
N LEU A 104 -8.92 4.02 13.63
CA LEU A 104 -9.00 5.05 12.59
C LEU A 104 -10.45 5.37 12.21
N LYS A 105 -11.32 4.35 12.12
CA LYS A 105 -12.76 4.54 11.92
C LYS A 105 -13.39 5.37 13.04
N SER A 106 -13.07 5.07 14.30
CA SER A 106 -13.56 5.85 15.45
C SER A 106 -13.07 7.30 15.43
N ILE A 107 -11.80 7.53 15.07
CA ILE A 107 -11.25 8.89 14.91
C ILE A 107 -12.01 9.63 13.81
N ARG A 108 -12.24 9.00 12.66
CA ARG A 108 -12.97 9.61 11.55
C ARG A 108 -14.43 9.93 11.94
N GLN A 109 -15.10 9.06 12.68
CA GLN A 109 -16.45 9.36 13.21
C GLN A 109 -16.47 10.54 14.19
N GLN A 110 -15.42 10.70 15.00
CA GLN A 110 -15.31 11.79 15.96
C GLN A 110 -15.06 13.15 15.29
N TRP A 111 -14.19 13.18 14.27
CA TRP A 111 -13.65 14.42 13.70
C TRP A 111 -14.21 14.78 12.32
N ASP A 112 -14.78 13.81 11.59
CA ASP A 112 -15.51 14.01 10.34
C ASP A 112 -16.89 13.28 10.40
N PRO A 113 -17.76 13.70 11.34
CA PRO A 113 -19.05 13.05 11.57
C PRO A 113 -20.00 13.17 10.37
N GLU A 114 -19.88 14.26 9.60
CA GLU A 114 -20.69 14.51 8.39
C GLU A 114 -20.10 13.91 7.12
N ASN A 115 -18.96 13.21 7.24
CA ASN A 115 -18.29 12.54 6.12
C ASN A 115 -17.87 13.51 5.00
N VAL A 116 -17.50 14.74 5.34
CA VAL A 116 -17.11 15.77 4.37
C VAL A 116 -15.85 15.33 3.60
N MET A 117 -14.90 14.67 4.28
CA MET A 117 -13.66 14.20 3.65
C MET A 117 -13.91 13.03 2.69
N TYR A 118 -15.06 12.36 2.75
CA TYR A 118 -15.42 11.34 1.77
C TYR A 118 -15.68 11.92 0.39
N LEU A 119 -15.97 13.22 0.28
CA LEU A 119 -16.17 13.90 -0.98
C LEU A 119 -14.85 14.16 -1.74
N THR A 120 -13.70 13.99 -1.10
CA THR A 120 -12.38 14.14 -1.75
C THR A 120 -11.91 12.82 -2.37
N GLY A 121 -10.73 12.80 -3.00
CA GLY A 121 -10.05 11.54 -3.33
C GLY A 121 -9.57 10.77 -2.09
N GLY A 122 -8.82 9.69 -2.29
CA GLY A 122 -8.17 8.91 -1.23
C GLY A 122 -9.06 7.84 -0.57
N PHE A 123 -8.51 7.19 0.45
CA PHE A 123 -9.10 6.01 1.07
C PHE A 123 -10.32 6.32 1.96
N LYS A 124 -11.32 5.42 1.93
CA LYS A 124 -12.64 5.64 2.55
C LYS A 124 -12.83 4.80 3.83
N PHE A 125 -12.87 5.45 4.99
CA PHE A 125 -12.97 4.87 6.34
C PHE A 125 -14.39 4.74 6.89
#